data_AF-A0A4Y7PI59-F1
#
_entry.id   AF-A0A4Y7PI59-F1
#
_cell.length_a   1.000
_cell.length_b   1.000
_cell.length_c   1.000
_cell.angle_alpha   90.00
_cell.angle_beta   90.00
_cell.angle_gamma   90.00
#
_symmetry.space_group_name_H-M   'P 1'
#
loop_
_entity.id
_entity.type
_entity.pdbx_description
1 polymer ?
#
loop_
_entity_poly.entity_id
_entity_poly.type
_entity_poly.pdbx_seq_one_letter_code
_entity_poly.pdbx_strand_id
1 'polypeptide(L)' 'VTRPPNAFILFRSWFLTVMPQTTERRQNVHSKTAGQQWSTMRSEEKEPWQNEARRLDEEHQAIFPDYKYAP' A
#
# COMPACT_ATOMS: atom_id res chain seq x y z
N VAL A 1 8.79 -9.70 12.90
CA VAL A 1 8.23 -9.85 11.54
C VAL A 1 7.37 -8.64 11.23
N THR A 2 7.72 -7.87 10.18
CA THR A 2 6.95 -6.68 9.78
C THR A 2 5.66 -7.09 9.07
N ARG A 3 4.60 -6.29 9.21
CA ARG A 3 3.32 -6.59 8.56
C ARG A 3 3.48 -6.60 7.03
N PRO A 4 2.81 -7.51 6.31
CA PRO A 4 2.73 -7.41 4.86
C PRO A 4 1.97 -6.12 4.48
N PRO A 5 2.38 -5.42 3.42
CA PRO A 5 1.73 -4.19 2.98
C PRO A 5 0.36 -4.52 2.37
N ASN A 6 -0.67 -3.77 2.75
CA ASN A 6 -1.97 -3.84 2.09
C ASN A 6 -1.95 -3.09 0.74
N ALA A 7 -3.03 -3.24 -0.04
CA ALA A 7 -3.15 -2.64 -1.37
C ALA A 7 -2.90 -1.12 -1.39
N PHE A 8 -3.40 -0.40 -0.38
CA PHE A 8 -3.18 1.05 -0.27
C PHE A 8 -1.71 1.40 0.04
N ILE A 9 -1.02 0.61 0.86
CA ILE A 9 0.40 0.83 1.16
C ILE A 9 1.27 0.60 -0.08
N LEU A 10 0.94 -0.42 -0.89
CA LEU A 10 1.60 -0.63 -2.18
C LEU A 10 1.36 0.54 -3.12
N PHE A 11 0.09 0.92 -3.30
CA PHE A 11 -0.28 2.06 -4.14
C PHE A 11 0.40 3.35 -3.69
N ARG A 12 0.37 3.67 -2.39
CA ARG A 12 1.01 4.87 -1.84
C ARG A 12 2.51 4.87 -2.14
N SER A 13 3.17 3.73 -1.99
CA SER A 13 4.61 3.63 -2.24
C SER A 13 4.94 3.95 -3.69
N TRP A 14 4.17 3.39 -4.63
CA TRP A 14 4.27 3.75 -6.05
C TRP A 14 3.90 5.21 -6.32
N PHE A 15 2.79 5.70 -5.75
CA PHE A 15 2.30 7.05 -5.99
C PHE A 15 3.33 8.11 -5.59
N LEU A 16 4.12 7.86 -4.54
CA LEU A 16 5.21 8.73 -4.13
C LEU A 16 6.43 8.70 -5.06
N THR A 17 6.66 7.63 -5.82
CA THR A 17 7.73 7.63 -6.84
C THR A 17 7.34 8.41 -8.09
N VAL A 18 6.04 8.50 -8.36
CA VAL A 18 5.49 9.24 -9.51
C VAL A 18 5.26 10.72 -9.20
N MET A 19 5.11 11.09 -7.92
CA MET A 19 4.98 12.49 -7.52
C MET A 19 6.24 13.30 -7.86
N PRO A 20 6.08 14.56 -8.33
CA PRO A 20 7.22 15.44 -8.57
C PRO A 20 7.93 15.76 -7.26
N GLN A 21 9.27 15.82 -7.29
CA GLN A 21 10.12 16.10 -6.12
C GLN A 21 9.91 17.49 -5.50
N THR A 22 9.19 18.37 -6.17
CA THR A 22 8.76 19.68 -5.66
C THR A 22 7.57 19.59 -4.71
N THR A 23 6.96 18.41 -4.58
CA THR A 23 5.84 18.16 -3.67
C THR A 23 6.28 18.23 -2.21
N GLU A 24 5.42 18.80 -1.35
CA GLU A 24 5.61 18.93 0.10
C GLU A 24 6.11 17.62 0.73
N ARG A 25 7.26 17.66 1.43
CA ARG A 25 7.97 16.47 1.94
C ARG A 25 7.27 15.81 3.14
N ARG A 26 6.23 16.44 3.69
CA ARG A 26 5.56 15.94 4.89
C ARG A 26 4.74 14.69 4.58
N GLN A 27 5.04 13.60 5.29
CA GLN A 27 4.41 12.30 5.12
C GLN A 27 2.88 12.32 5.34
N ASN A 28 2.37 13.25 6.16
CA ASN A 28 0.94 13.42 6.38
C ASN A 28 0.21 13.97 5.13
N VAL A 29 0.83 14.90 4.38
CA VAL A 29 0.30 15.44 3.13
C VAL A 29 0.31 14.35 2.06
N HIS A 30 1.43 13.63 1.93
CA HIS A 30 1.55 12.46 1.06
C HIS A 30 0.42 11.45 1.25
N SER A 31 0.17 11.03 2.50
CA SER A 31 -0.89 10.06 2.79
C SER A 31 -2.29 10.61 2.53
N LYS A 32 -2.52 11.91 2.76
CA LYS A 32 -3.80 12.56 2.41
C LYS A 32 -4.03 12.57 0.90
N THR A 33 -3.04 13.02 0.12
CA THR A 33 -3.14 13.06 -1.35
C THR A 33 -3.30 11.67 -1.94
N ALA A 34 -2.49 10.70 -1.48
CA ALA A 34 -2.62 9.31 -1.91
C ALA A 34 -4.00 8.73 -1.54
N GLY A 35 -4.50 9.02 -0.34
CA GLY A 35 -5.81 8.58 0.11
C GLY A 35 -6.95 9.15 -0.75
N GLN A 36 -6.84 10.42 -1.16
CA GLN A 36 -7.82 11.06 -2.03
C GLN A 36 -7.79 10.49 -3.45
N GLN A 37 -6.60 10.22 -4.01
CA GLN A 37 -6.51 9.55 -5.31
C GLN A 37 -7.01 8.11 -5.24
N TRP A 38 -6.65 7.39 -4.18
CA TRP A 38 -7.12 6.02 -3.97
C TRP A 38 -8.65 5.97 -3.84
N SER A 39 -9.29 6.92 -3.18
CA SER A 39 -10.75 6.91 -3.06
C SER A 39 -11.45 7.15 -4.40
N THR A 40 -10.87 7.94 -5.31
CA THR A 40 -11.44 8.25 -6.64
C THR A 40 -11.16 7.18 -7.69
N MET A 41 -10.12 6.35 -7.52
CA MET A 41 -9.81 5.25 -8.42
C MET A 41 -10.94 4.22 -8.51
N ARG A 42 -11.13 3.69 -9.72
CA ARG A 42 -12.09 2.60 -9.99
C ARG A 42 -11.61 1.28 -9.41
N SER A 43 -12.54 0.34 -9.23
CA SER A 43 -12.20 -1.01 -8.76
C SER A 43 -11.18 -1.69 -9.66
N GLU A 44 -11.27 -1.51 -10.97
CA GLU A 44 -10.35 -2.06 -11.97
C GLU A 44 -8.92 -1.53 -11.79
N GLU A 45 -8.77 -0.26 -11.42
CA GLU A 45 -7.45 0.35 -11.17
C GLU A 45 -6.86 -0.08 -9.82
N LYS A 46 -7.72 -0.48 -8.88
CA LYS A 46 -7.34 -0.99 -7.54
C LYS A 46 -7.02 -2.48 -7.57
N GLU A 47 -7.61 -3.22 -8.50
CA GLU A 47 -7.50 -4.67 -8.66
C GLU A 47 -6.05 -5.17 -8.69
N PRO A 48 -5.11 -4.59 -9.47
CA PRO A 48 -3.72 -5.03 -9.45
C PRO A 48 -3.06 -4.89 -8.08
N TRP A 49 -3.35 -3.80 -7.36
CA TRP A 49 -2.83 -3.57 -6.00
C TRP A 49 -3.43 -4.52 -4.97
N GLN A 50 -4.71 -4.87 -5.13
CA GLN A 50 -5.40 -5.84 -4.28
C GLN A 50 -4.86 -7.25 -4.49
N ASN A 51 -4.61 -7.64 -5.73
CA ASN A 51 -4.03 -8.93 -6.07
C ASN A 51 -2.60 -9.06 -5.55
N GLU A 52 -1.78 -8.03 -5.73
CA GLU A 52 -0.40 -8.04 -5.21
C GLU A 52 -0.38 -8.04 -3.68
N ALA A 53 -1.26 -7.28 -3.01
CA ALA A 53 -1.37 -7.33 -1.56
C ALA A 53 -1.80 -8.71 -1.05
N ARG A 54 -2.73 -9.38 -1.74
CA ARG A 54 -3.13 -10.77 -1.41
C ARG A 54 -1.95 -11.72 -1.56
N ARG A 55 -1.22 -11.63 -2.67
CA ARG A 55 -0.04 -12.45 -2.92
C ARG A 55 1.03 -12.26 -1.83
N LEU A 56 1.32 -11.02 -1.45
CA LEU A 56 2.30 -10.74 -0.40
C LEU A 56 1.84 -11.20 0.98
N ASP A 57 0.54 -11.14 1.26
CA ASP A 57 -0.02 -11.69 2.51
C ASP A 57 0.10 -13.22 2.55
N GLU A 58 -0.23 -13.90 1.45
CA GLU A 58 -0.07 -15.36 1.31
C GLU A 58 1.39 -15.79 1.44
N GLU A 59 2.31 -15.10 0.76
CA GLU A 59 3.75 -15.36 0.85
C GLU A 59 4.25 -15.14 2.28
N HIS A 60 3.80 -14.06 2.92
CA HIS A 60 4.16 -13.77 4.29
C HIS A 60 3.66 -14.83 5.27
N GLN A 61 2.43 -15.34 5.09
CA GLN A 61 1.88 -16.43 5.90
C GLN A 61 2.63 -17.75 5.66
N ALA A 62 3.06 -18.02 4.42
CA ALA A 62 3.85 -19.21 4.10
C ALA A 62 5.26 -19.16 4.73
N ILE A 63 5.91 -18.00 4.73
CA ILE A 63 7.23 -17.80 5.33
C ILE A 63 7.16 -17.75 6.86
N PHE A 64 6.09 -17.16 7.40
CA PHE A 64 5.89 -16.97 8.84
C PHE A 64 4.55 -17.60 9.29
N PRO A 65 4.45 -18.94 9.35
CA PRO A 65 3.20 -19.62 9.69
C PRO A 65 2.74 -19.34 11.12
N ASP A 66 3.66 -19.05 12.04
CA ASP A 66 3.37 -18.68 13.43
C ASP A 66 3.14 -17.18 13.61
N TYR A 67 3.13 -16.39 12.53
CA TYR A 67 2.92 -14.96 12.62
C TYR A 67 1.50 -14.65 13.09
N LYS A 68 1.42 -13.99 14.25
CA LYS A 68 0.19 -13.36 14.75
C LYS A 68 0.46 -11.90 15.03
N TYR A 69 -0.41 -11.05 14.50
CA TYR A 69 -0.38 -9.64 14.81
C TYR A 69 -0.81 -9.40 16.26
N ALA A 70 0.13 -8.92 17.09
CA ALA A 70 -0.12 -8.44 18.44
C ALA A 70 0.11 -6.92 18.45
N PRO A 71 -0.96 -6.10 18.48
CA PRO A 71 -0.87 -4.64 18.49
C PRO A 71 -0.28 -4.08 19.77
#